data_AF-A0A0U2XMH2-F1
#
_entry.id   AF-A0A0U2XMH2-F1
#
_cell.length_a   1.000
_cell.length_b   1.000
_cell.length_c   1.000
_cell.angle_alpha   90.00
_cell.angle_beta   90.00
_cell.angle_gamma   90.00
#
_symmetry.space_group_name_H-M   'P 1'
#
loop_
_entity.id
_entity.type
_entity.pdbx_description
1 polymer ?
#
loop_
_entity_poly.entity_id
_entity_poly.type
_entity_poly.pdbx_seq_one_letter_code
_entity_poly.pdbx_strand_id
1 'polypeptide(L)'
;MVNKFLKGEVTMMKAKIEANTYQKFISEIQDFYPKKTFGYFFSKEDEEIATDYYIFSEDSRKEENVMERFNKFGKYYENNLNAGFLSSIQESVAIEKYIIKNKLKKIGVFHTHLRHPPIFTKVDAEFHPSENFWHLIISLRNAQKPTIKIFEILSNVNFNEIPVILCDQSRNIVSIKGYGRQKVLNSSLLKMSINNQISDCFTIEDFAKCGELFISKTMITNEQYKRVFKNHQYNIGEEKFPVVNITWYEAQYFCEVTDTELLTKEEWELYADDQLDPFDYEHHNEAFMKVALYSENSKNQLQQVATLKPNQYGLYDMQGNAWEWCACFESKTEVANTKGGSYFAFPEMCRKTVDQLEDKDYFARDLGFRVKRRNV
;
A
#
# COMPACT_ATOMS: atom_id res chain seq x y z
N MET A 1 -44.55 29.41 16.23
CA MET A 1 -43.62 29.07 17.32
C MET A 1 -42.69 28.00 16.78
N VAL A 2 -41.60 28.40 16.13
CA VAL A 2 -40.26 28.64 16.71
C VAL A 2 -39.53 27.29 16.88
N ASN A 3 -38.67 26.90 15.93
CA ASN A 3 -37.21 27.14 15.89
C ASN A 3 -36.39 26.39 16.96
N LYS A 4 -35.24 25.83 16.52
CA LYS A 4 -34.21 25.02 17.20
C LYS A 4 -34.51 23.51 17.14
N PHE A 5 -33.91 22.73 16.25
CA PHE A 5 -32.46 22.57 16.08
C PHE A 5 -31.99 22.79 14.63
N LEU A 6 -31.30 23.91 14.42
CA LEU A 6 -30.34 24.11 13.32
C LEU A 6 -28.94 23.82 13.86
N LYS A 7 -28.05 23.43 12.94
CA LYS A 7 -26.58 23.43 12.98
C LYS A 7 -25.89 22.12 13.36
N GLY A 8 -25.53 21.40 12.31
CA GLY A 8 -24.50 20.37 12.29
C GLY A 8 -24.29 19.87 10.86
N GLU A 9 -24.30 20.75 9.85
CA GLU A 9 -23.67 20.42 8.58
C GLU A 9 -22.18 20.23 8.90
N VAL A 10 -21.74 18.98 9.01
CA VAL A 10 -20.33 18.64 8.89
C VAL A 10 -19.96 19.01 7.46
N THR A 11 -19.48 20.22 7.27
CA THR A 11 -18.80 20.64 6.03
C THR A 11 -17.66 19.65 5.85
N MET A 12 -17.87 18.61 5.04
CA MET A 12 -16.88 17.55 4.81
C MET A 12 -15.57 18.21 4.38
N MET A 13 -14.54 18.17 5.24
CA MET A 13 -13.22 18.71 4.97
C MET A 13 -12.59 17.89 3.85
N LYS A 14 -12.81 18.31 2.61
CA LYS A 14 -12.16 17.71 1.45
C LYS A 14 -10.74 18.24 1.38
N ALA A 15 -9.75 17.36 1.36
CA ALA A 15 -8.35 17.74 1.22
C ALA A 15 -8.09 18.34 -0.17
N LYS A 16 -7.99 19.67 -0.22
CA LYS A 16 -7.69 20.42 -1.43
C LYS A 16 -6.23 20.86 -1.42
N ILE A 17 -5.54 20.69 -2.55
CA ILE A 17 -4.15 21.10 -2.74
C ILE A 17 -4.04 21.86 -4.06
N GLU A 18 -3.34 22.99 -4.08
CA GLU A 18 -3.01 23.67 -5.32
C GLU A 18 -2.16 22.75 -6.20
N ALA A 19 -2.53 22.61 -7.48
CA ALA A 19 -1.91 21.64 -8.38
C ALA A 19 -0.40 21.84 -8.56
N ASN A 20 0.06 23.10 -8.60
CA ASN A 20 1.49 23.42 -8.69
C ASN A 20 2.23 23.05 -7.41
N THR A 21 1.68 23.40 -6.25
CA THR A 21 2.20 23.00 -4.94
C THR A 21 2.29 21.49 -4.82
N TYR A 22 1.26 20.76 -5.26
CA TYR A 22 1.26 19.30 -5.29
C TYR A 22 2.37 18.73 -6.19
N GLN A 23 2.53 19.24 -7.42
CA GLN A 23 3.58 18.73 -8.31
C GLN A 23 4.99 18.97 -7.75
N LYS A 24 5.23 20.18 -7.23
CA LYS A 24 6.50 20.52 -6.58
C LYS A 24 6.77 19.62 -5.37
N PHE A 25 5.74 19.41 -4.54
CA PHE A 25 5.81 18.51 -3.39
C PHE A 25 6.21 17.09 -3.78
N ILE A 26 5.59 16.49 -4.80
CA ILE A 26 5.94 15.14 -5.24
C ILE A 26 7.38 15.07 -5.77
N SER A 27 7.81 16.06 -6.56
CA SER A 27 9.19 16.12 -7.04
C SER A 27 10.20 16.15 -5.89
N GLU A 28 10.01 17.03 -4.91
CA GLU A 28 10.92 17.13 -3.76
C GLU A 28 10.92 15.85 -2.91
N ILE A 29 9.75 15.23 -2.69
CA ILE A 29 9.65 13.96 -1.97
C ILE A 29 10.40 12.84 -2.69
N GLN A 30 10.36 12.80 -4.03
CA GLN A 30 11.14 11.85 -4.83
C GLN A 30 12.64 12.13 -4.72
N ASP A 31 13.06 13.40 -4.72
CA ASP A 31 14.46 13.80 -4.56
C ASP A 31 15.03 13.41 -3.19
N PHE A 32 14.19 13.40 -2.15
CA PHE A 32 14.59 12.94 -0.82
C PHE A 32 14.72 11.41 -0.71
N TYR A 33 14.20 10.61 -1.64
CA TYR A 33 14.30 9.16 -1.57
C TYR A 33 15.77 8.70 -1.57
N PRO A 34 16.19 7.74 -0.72
CA PRO A 34 15.38 6.86 0.14
C PRO A 34 15.21 7.36 1.59
N LYS A 35 15.34 8.67 1.86
CA LYS A 35 15.05 9.24 3.18
C LYS A 35 13.54 9.27 3.38
N LYS A 36 13.09 8.73 4.52
CA LYS A 36 11.71 8.90 4.97
C LYS A 36 11.55 10.39 5.35
N THR A 37 10.50 11.03 4.87
CA THR A 37 10.12 12.43 5.17
C THR A 37 8.74 12.54 5.82
N PHE A 38 8.52 13.64 6.54
CA PHE A 38 7.26 14.02 7.18
C PHE A 38 7.15 15.55 7.27
N GLY A 39 5.95 16.07 7.50
CA GLY A 39 5.74 17.51 7.46
C GLY A 39 4.30 17.98 7.58
N TYR A 40 4.11 19.26 7.26
CA TYR A 40 2.82 19.94 7.31
C TYR A 40 2.45 20.53 5.95
N PHE A 41 1.15 20.61 5.71
CA PHE A 41 0.56 21.44 4.66
C PHE A 41 -0.08 22.68 5.27
N PHE A 42 0.07 23.81 4.57
CA PHE A 42 -0.44 25.11 4.99
C PHE A 42 -1.39 25.72 3.96
N SER A 43 -2.34 26.49 4.49
CA SER A 43 -3.15 27.42 3.72
C SER A 43 -2.73 28.86 3.99
N LYS A 44 -2.90 29.71 2.97
CA LYS A 44 -2.87 31.17 3.09
C LYS A 44 -4.31 31.64 3.27
N GLU A 45 -4.51 32.66 4.11
CA GLU A 45 -5.85 33.19 4.42
C GLU A 45 -6.73 32.15 5.15
N ASP A 46 -8.04 32.41 5.27
CA ASP A 46 -9.00 31.51 5.92
C ASP A 46 -9.51 30.38 4.99
N GLU A 47 -8.76 30.07 3.94
CA GLU A 47 -9.15 29.09 2.94
C GLU A 47 -8.79 27.66 3.36
N GLU A 48 -9.55 26.67 2.90
CA GLU A 48 -9.29 25.25 3.15
C GLU A 48 -8.50 24.58 2.00
N ILE A 49 -7.51 25.29 1.43
CA ILE A 49 -6.69 24.79 0.31
C ILE A 49 -5.20 24.87 0.65
N ALA A 50 -4.50 23.74 0.52
CA ALA A 50 -3.06 23.70 0.71
C ALA A 50 -2.37 24.44 -0.44
N THR A 51 -1.72 25.55 -0.11
CA THR A 51 -0.95 26.37 -1.05
C THR A 51 0.55 26.30 -0.78
N ASP A 52 0.95 25.80 0.39
CA ASP A 52 2.35 25.63 0.76
C ASP A 52 2.54 24.38 1.64
N TYR A 53 3.78 23.95 1.83
CA TYR A 53 4.12 22.81 2.70
C TYR A 53 5.51 23.00 3.31
N TYR A 54 5.79 22.24 4.37
CA TYR A 54 7.11 22.15 4.97
C TYR A 54 7.49 20.70 5.20
N ILE A 55 8.68 20.30 4.74
CA ILE A 55 9.28 18.99 4.99
C ILE A 55 10.32 19.18 6.09
N PHE A 56 10.16 18.45 7.20
CA PHE A 56 11.15 18.47 8.28
C PHE A 56 12.48 17.88 7.83
N SER A 57 13.56 18.54 8.22
CA SER A 57 14.92 18.18 7.85
C SER A 57 15.61 17.32 8.92
N GLU A 58 15.27 17.53 10.19
CA GLU A 58 15.83 16.81 11.35
C GLU A 58 14.94 15.63 11.80
N ASP A 59 15.58 14.56 12.27
CA ASP A 59 14.89 13.41 12.89
C ASP A 59 15.53 13.10 14.25
N SER A 60 14.92 13.64 15.30
CA SER A 60 15.30 13.47 16.71
C SER A 60 14.88 12.11 17.29
N ARG A 61 14.34 11.17 16.47
CA ARG A 61 13.93 9.84 16.97
C ARG A 61 15.08 9.06 17.63
N LYS A 62 16.33 9.35 17.27
CA LYS A 62 17.53 8.69 17.83
C LYS A 62 17.86 9.10 19.26
N GLU A 63 17.14 10.06 19.85
CA GLU A 63 17.29 10.44 21.26
C GLU A 63 16.74 9.33 22.18
N GLU A 64 17.51 8.92 23.18
CA GLU A 64 17.25 7.73 24.02
C GLU A 64 15.85 7.73 24.66
N ASN A 65 15.42 8.89 25.16
CA ASN A 65 14.10 9.12 25.79
C ASN A 65 12.92 8.97 24.81
N VAL A 66 13.17 9.23 23.52
CA VAL A 66 12.17 9.16 22.44
C VAL A 66 12.05 7.73 21.93
N MET A 67 13.17 7.01 21.84
CA MET A 67 13.22 5.63 21.39
C MET A 67 12.38 4.70 22.30
N GLU A 68 12.42 4.89 23.62
CA GLU A 68 11.57 4.14 24.56
C GLU A 68 10.07 4.28 24.26
N ARG A 69 9.62 5.44 23.75
CA ARG A 69 8.21 5.67 23.42
C ARG A 69 7.81 4.88 22.17
N PHE A 70 8.68 4.77 21.17
CA PHE A 70 8.43 4.00 19.95
C PHE A 70 8.56 2.48 20.17
N ASN A 71 9.49 2.05 21.03
CA ASN A 71 9.71 0.63 21.30
C ASN A 71 8.47 -0.05 21.94
N LYS A 72 7.62 0.72 22.64
CA LYS A 72 6.34 0.24 23.19
C LYS A 72 5.36 -0.27 22.13
N PHE A 73 5.55 0.10 20.85
CA PHE A 73 4.71 -0.35 19.74
C PHE A 73 5.22 -1.63 19.06
N GLY A 74 6.24 -2.28 19.65
CA GLY A 74 6.69 -3.62 19.26
C GLY A 74 8.02 -3.66 18.51
N LYS A 75 8.48 -4.89 18.26
CA LYS A 75 9.81 -5.21 17.72
C LYS A 75 10.11 -4.58 16.36
N TYR A 76 9.09 -4.29 15.56
CA TYR A 76 9.31 -3.59 14.29
C TYR A 76 9.95 -2.21 14.52
N TYR A 77 9.45 -1.44 15.48
CA TYR A 77 9.95 -0.09 15.76
C TYR A 77 11.34 -0.12 16.39
N GLU A 78 11.66 -1.15 17.18
CA GLU A 78 12.99 -1.44 17.71
C GLU A 78 13.99 -1.77 16.59
N ASN A 79 13.60 -2.65 15.66
CA ASN A 79 14.48 -3.18 14.62
C ASN A 79 14.62 -2.25 13.41
N ASN A 80 13.79 -1.21 13.29
CA ASN A 80 13.78 -0.29 12.15
C ASN A 80 13.92 1.16 12.64
N LEU A 81 15.14 1.69 12.67
CA LEU A 81 15.42 3.07 13.10
C LEU A 81 14.71 4.14 12.25
N ASN A 82 14.26 3.79 11.03
CA ASN A 82 13.50 4.70 10.15
C ASN A 82 11.97 4.55 10.30
N ALA A 83 11.47 3.74 11.23
CA ALA A 83 10.04 3.55 11.50
C ALA A 83 9.45 4.63 12.42
N GLY A 84 9.04 5.77 11.88
CA GLY A 84 8.44 6.87 12.66
C GLY A 84 9.36 8.09 12.67
N PHE A 85 8.92 9.21 13.24
CA PHE A 85 9.65 10.47 13.17
C PHE A 85 9.37 11.40 14.34
N LEU A 86 10.35 12.24 14.66
CA LEU A 86 10.18 13.37 15.56
C LEU A 86 11.03 14.55 15.09
N SER A 87 10.42 15.71 14.86
CA SER A 87 11.17 16.94 14.59
C SER A 87 11.91 17.41 15.85
N SER A 88 13.03 18.11 15.70
CA SER A 88 13.68 18.73 16.85
C SER A 88 12.86 19.89 17.40
N ILE A 89 13.10 20.25 18.66
CA ILE A 89 12.45 21.40 19.29
C ILE A 89 12.80 22.69 18.53
N GLN A 90 14.05 22.84 18.10
CA GLN A 90 14.55 24.01 17.39
C GLN A 90 13.85 24.18 16.04
N GLU A 91 13.75 23.12 15.24
CA GLU A 91 13.06 23.15 13.96
C GLU A 91 11.56 23.40 14.15
N SER A 92 10.96 22.77 15.17
CA SER A 92 9.55 22.97 15.54
C SER A 92 9.26 24.43 15.93
N VAL A 93 10.13 25.07 16.71
CA VAL A 93 9.99 26.49 17.07
C VAL A 93 10.20 27.40 15.85
N ALA A 94 11.14 27.06 14.96
CA ALA A 94 11.40 27.83 13.75
C ALA A 94 10.19 27.82 12.81
N ILE A 95 9.55 26.67 12.61
CA ILE A 95 8.37 26.56 11.75
C ILE A 95 7.17 27.30 12.35
N GLU A 96 6.95 27.25 13.66
CA GLU A 96 5.88 28.03 14.30
C GLU A 96 6.08 29.55 14.10
N LYS A 97 7.31 30.04 14.25
CA LYS A 97 7.63 31.45 13.96
C LYS A 97 7.38 31.82 12.50
N TYR A 98 7.71 30.92 11.56
CA TYR A 98 7.44 31.12 10.14
C TYR A 98 5.94 31.19 9.85
N ILE A 99 5.15 30.29 10.44
CA ILE A 99 3.69 30.24 10.30
C ILE A 99 3.06 31.55 10.79
N ILE A 100 3.43 32.01 12.00
CA ILE A 100 2.92 33.26 12.57
C ILE A 100 3.31 34.46 11.71
N LYS A 101 4.58 34.55 11.28
CA LYS A 101 5.09 35.67 10.46
C LYS A 101 4.35 35.79 9.13
N ASN A 102 4.01 34.65 8.51
CA ASN A 102 3.39 34.61 7.19
C ASN A 102 1.86 34.44 7.24
N LYS A 103 1.25 34.46 8.43
CA LYS A 103 -0.20 34.27 8.64
C LYS A 103 -0.72 32.99 7.97
N LEU A 104 0.00 31.89 8.15
CA LEU A 104 -0.36 30.59 7.60
C LEU A 104 -1.22 29.79 8.58
N LYS A 105 -2.06 28.91 8.06
CA LYS A 105 -2.85 27.95 8.84
C LYS A 105 -2.44 26.53 8.50
N LYS A 106 -2.10 25.71 9.50
CA LYS A 106 -1.91 24.26 9.31
C LYS A 106 -3.26 23.63 9.00
N ILE A 107 -3.32 22.83 7.93
CA ILE A 107 -4.55 22.15 7.52
C ILE A 107 -4.36 20.64 7.31
N GLY A 108 -3.12 20.18 7.18
CA GLY A 108 -2.80 18.79 6.92
C GLY A 108 -1.42 18.41 7.41
N VAL A 109 -1.23 17.13 7.64
CA VAL A 109 0.07 16.50 7.93
C VAL A 109 0.39 15.48 6.85
N PHE A 110 1.66 15.15 6.69
CA PHE A 110 2.03 14.02 5.85
C PHE A 110 3.24 13.26 6.37
N HIS A 111 3.36 12.01 5.92
CA HIS A 111 4.60 11.26 5.97
C HIS A 111 4.72 10.28 4.80
N THR A 112 5.95 9.81 4.58
CA THR A 112 6.27 8.84 3.54
C THR A 112 6.39 7.42 4.08
N HIS A 113 5.93 6.45 3.30
CA HIS A 113 6.20 5.02 3.47
C HIS A 113 7.22 4.60 2.43
N LEU A 114 8.39 4.10 2.84
CA LEU A 114 9.42 3.64 1.89
C LEU A 114 9.18 2.21 1.38
N ARG A 115 8.34 1.45 2.08
CA ARG A 115 8.24 -0.02 1.93
C ARG A 115 6.82 -0.51 1.76
N HIS A 116 5.85 0.20 2.33
CA HIS A 116 4.46 -0.23 2.38
C HIS A 116 3.60 0.63 1.46
N PRO A 117 2.46 0.12 1.01
CA PRO A 117 1.41 0.96 0.45
C PRO A 117 0.98 2.06 1.45
N PRO A 118 0.24 3.09 0.99
CA PRO A 118 -0.16 4.22 1.82
C PRO A 118 -1.36 3.86 2.72
N ILE A 119 -1.18 2.84 3.56
CA ILE A 119 -2.16 2.33 4.52
C ILE A 119 -2.06 3.14 5.81
N PHE A 120 -3.20 3.61 6.30
CA PHE A 120 -3.28 4.30 7.58
C PHE A 120 -3.45 3.30 8.73
N THR A 121 -2.63 3.44 9.77
CA THR A 121 -2.59 2.52 10.91
C THR A 121 -3.04 3.20 12.20
N LYS A 122 -3.29 2.40 13.25
CA LYS A 122 -3.61 2.94 14.58
C LYS A 122 -2.48 3.80 15.16
N VAL A 123 -1.23 3.49 14.83
CA VAL A 123 -0.07 4.30 15.24
C VAL A 123 -0.16 5.68 14.60
N ASP A 124 -0.54 5.76 13.32
CA ASP A 124 -0.76 7.06 12.65
C ASP A 124 -1.87 7.86 13.33
N ALA A 125 -2.96 7.21 13.75
CA ALA A 125 -4.04 7.84 14.51
C ALA A 125 -3.58 8.36 15.87
N GLU A 126 -2.82 7.56 16.63
CA GLU A 126 -2.38 7.89 17.99
C GLU A 126 -1.37 9.04 18.02
N PHE A 127 -0.50 9.12 17.01
CA PHE A 127 0.48 10.20 16.88
C PHE A 127 -0.03 11.38 16.05
N HIS A 128 -1.30 11.37 15.66
CA HIS A 128 -1.86 12.46 14.88
C HIS A 128 -1.90 13.77 15.70
N PRO A 129 -1.34 14.88 15.19
CA PRO A 129 -1.13 16.06 16.01
C PRO A 129 -2.42 16.88 16.28
N SER A 130 -3.48 16.70 15.48
CA SER A 130 -4.77 17.35 15.70
C SER A 130 -5.88 16.73 14.87
N GLU A 131 -7.05 16.45 15.44
CA GLU A 131 -8.22 15.96 14.70
C GLU A 131 -8.69 16.91 13.56
N ASN A 132 -8.25 18.17 13.57
CA ASN A 132 -8.60 19.15 12.53
C ASN A 132 -7.73 19.05 11.27
N PHE A 133 -6.73 18.17 11.23
CA PHE A 133 -5.86 18.00 10.06
C PHE A 133 -6.25 16.74 9.30
N TRP A 134 -6.24 16.82 7.97
CA TRP A 134 -6.20 15.61 7.17
C TRP A 134 -4.78 15.05 7.14
N HIS A 135 -4.66 13.72 7.01
CA HIS A 135 -3.40 13.00 7.01
C HIS A 135 -3.10 12.43 5.64
N LEU A 136 -2.03 12.90 5.00
CA LEU A 136 -1.58 12.41 3.70
C LEU A 136 -0.43 11.41 3.86
N ILE A 137 -0.58 10.20 3.31
CA ILE A 137 0.48 9.20 3.26
C ILE A 137 0.95 9.05 1.80
N ILE A 138 2.25 9.19 1.56
CA ILE A 138 2.88 8.89 0.26
C ILE A 138 3.64 7.59 0.37
N SER A 139 3.29 6.59 -0.44
CA SER A 139 4.12 5.43 -0.63
C SER A 139 5.16 5.68 -1.71
N LEU A 140 6.42 5.51 -1.33
CA LEU A 140 7.60 5.42 -2.19
C LEU A 140 8.07 3.96 -2.33
N ARG A 141 7.15 3.00 -2.12
CA ARG A 141 7.36 1.57 -2.40
C ARG A 141 7.86 1.37 -3.84
N ASN A 142 7.37 2.18 -4.76
CA ASN A 142 7.97 2.45 -6.07
C ASN A 142 8.21 3.96 -6.21
N ALA A 143 9.46 4.41 -6.04
CA ALA A 143 9.81 5.82 -6.09
C ALA A 143 9.55 6.47 -7.46
N GLN A 144 9.52 5.70 -8.55
CA GLN A 144 9.19 6.21 -9.89
C GLN A 144 7.70 6.45 -10.07
N LYS A 145 6.86 5.80 -9.25
CA LYS A 145 5.40 5.92 -9.31
C LYS A 145 4.82 6.05 -7.90
N PRO A 146 5.02 7.18 -7.20
CA PRO A 146 4.50 7.34 -5.83
C PRO A 146 2.97 7.22 -5.78
N THR A 147 2.45 6.44 -4.83
CA THR A 147 1.01 6.35 -4.57
C THR A 147 0.66 7.16 -3.33
N ILE A 148 -0.51 7.81 -3.34
CA ILE A 148 -0.89 8.74 -2.28
C ILE A 148 -2.32 8.45 -1.85
N LYS A 149 -2.54 8.46 -0.54
CA LYS A 149 -3.87 8.46 0.06
C LYS A 149 -3.95 9.54 1.12
N ILE A 150 -5.14 10.11 1.28
CA ILE A 150 -5.43 11.06 2.34
C ILE A 150 -6.52 10.48 3.22
N PHE A 151 -6.37 10.68 4.53
CA PHE A 151 -7.27 10.19 5.54
C PHE A 151 -7.81 11.35 6.38
N GLU A 152 -9.11 11.35 6.63
CA GLU A 152 -9.76 12.16 7.65
C GLU A 152 -9.88 11.34 8.93
N ILE A 153 -9.56 11.95 10.07
CA ILE A 153 -9.62 11.29 11.38
C ILE A 153 -10.89 11.73 12.09
N LEU A 154 -11.75 10.76 12.37
CA LEU A 154 -13.01 10.97 13.09
C LEU A 154 -12.82 10.73 14.59
N SER A 155 -11.93 9.80 14.96
CA SER A 155 -11.50 9.51 16.33
C SER A 155 -10.21 8.69 16.33
N ASN A 156 -9.63 8.43 17.51
CA ASN A 156 -8.38 7.64 17.69
C ASN A 156 -8.40 6.23 17.06
N VAL A 157 -9.56 5.72 16.66
CA VAL A 157 -9.72 4.41 16.02
C VAL A 157 -10.51 4.43 14.72
N ASN A 158 -11.11 5.57 14.35
CA ASN A 158 -11.97 5.70 13.17
C ASN A 158 -11.41 6.76 12.22
N PHE A 159 -11.17 6.35 10.98
CA PHE A 159 -10.67 7.21 9.92
C PHE A 159 -11.32 6.84 8.58
N ASN A 160 -11.40 7.80 7.67
CA ASN A 160 -11.93 7.61 6.32
C ASN A 160 -10.88 7.99 5.30
N GLU A 161 -10.67 7.14 4.28
CA GLU A 161 -9.96 7.57 3.07
C GLU A 161 -10.80 8.63 2.33
N ILE A 162 -10.21 9.78 2.03
CA ILE A 162 -10.85 10.89 1.32
C ILE A 162 -10.09 11.22 0.02
N PRO A 163 -10.79 11.73 -1.02
CA PRO A 163 -10.13 12.08 -2.26
C PRO A 163 -9.23 13.32 -2.11
N VAL A 164 -8.12 13.33 -2.85
CA VAL A 164 -7.25 14.48 -3.06
C VAL A 164 -7.84 15.33 -4.18
N ILE A 165 -8.22 16.56 -3.87
CA ILE A 165 -8.74 17.50 -4.86
C ILE A 165 -7.64 18.46 -5.25
N LEU A 166 -7.24 18.44 -6.52
CA LEU A 166 -6.28 19.39 -7.06
C LEU A 166 -7.01 20.59 -7.65
N CYS A 167 -6.60 21.79 -7.24
CA CYS A 167 -7.18 23.05 -7.71
C CYS A 167 -6.15 23.88 -8.49
N ASP A 168 -6.61 24.64 -9.48
CA ASP A 168 -5.80 25.69 -10.10
C ASP A 168 -5.76 26.97 -9.23
N GLN A 169 -5.00 27.97 -9.67
CA GLN A 169 -4.89 29.27 -9.00
C GLN A 169 -6.23 30.01 -8.93
N SER A 170 -7.15 29.74 -9.86
CA SER A 170 -8.51 30.30 -9.90
C SER A 170 -9.51 29.48 -9.08
N ARG A 171 -9.04 28.48 -8.32
CA ARG A 171 -9.81 27.60 -7.42
C ARG A 171 -10.77 26.66 -8.14
N ASN A 172 -10.59 26.44 -9.44
CA ASN A 172 -11.31 25.41 -10.16
C ASN A 172 -10.67 24.05 -9.88
N ILE A 173 -11.51 23.03 -9.75
CA ILE A 173 -11.05 21.65 -9.62
C ILE A 173 -10.47 21.21 -10.98
N VAL A 174 -9.18 20.85 -10.99
CA VAL A 174 -8.49 20.35 -12.18
C VAL A 174 -8.36 18.84 -12.19
N SER A 175 -8.33 18.20 -11.03
CA SER A 175 -8.23 16.75 -10.90
C SER A 175 -8.74 16.31 -9.53
N ILE A 176 -9.26 15.08 -9.48
CA ILE A 176 -9.54 14.38 -8.23
C ILE A 176 -8.72 13.08 -8.26
N LYS A 177 -7.86 12.87 -7.27
CA LYS A 177 -7.08 11.63 -7.09
C LYS A 177 -7.61 10.88 -5.86
N GLY A 178 -7.59 9.55 -5.88
CA GLY A 178 -8.30 8.75 -4.88
C GLY A 178 -9.79 8.62 -5.23
N TYR A 179 -10.28 7.38 -5.27
CA TYR A 179 -11.62 6.96 -5.70
C TYR A 179 -12.39 7.93 -6.63
N GLY A 180 -12.13 7.80 -7.94
CA GLY A 180 -13.08 8.21 -8.99
C GLY A 180 -12.56 9.13 -10.10
N ARG A 181 -12.26 8.48 -11.24
CA ARG A 181 -12.43 8.94 -12.64
C ARG A 181 -11.39 9.88 -13.31
N GLN A 182 -10.69 9.23 -14.26
CA GLN A 182 -10.66 9.48 -15.72
C GLN A 182 -9.52 10.32 -16.31
N LYS A 183 -8.61 9.64 -17.03
CA LYS A 183 -8.39 9.89 -18.46
C LYS A 183 -8.01 8.60 -19.17
N VAL A 184 -8.80 8.29 -20.19
CA VAL A 184 -8.64 7.14 -21.09
C VAL A 184 -7.31 7.23 -21.82
N LEU A 185 -6.51 6.17 -21.73
CA LEU A 185 -5.71 5.71 -22.87
C LEU A 185 -6.32 4.38 -23.29
N ASN A 186 -6.74 4.30 -24.55
CA ASN A 186 -7.11 3.04 -25.18
C ASN A 186 -5.91 2.09 -25.11
N SER A 187 -5.79 1.27 -24.07
CA SER A 187 -5.21 -0.04 -24.26
C SER A 187 -6.36 -0.93 -24.70
N SER A 188 -6.56 -0.95 -26.02
CA SER A 188 -6.95 -2.19 -26.65
C SER A 188 -5.87 -3.21 -26.29
N LEU A 189 -5.94 -3.80 -25.10
CA LEU A 189 -5.47 -5.16 -24.90
C LEU A 189 -6.39 -5.98 -25.78
N LEU A 190 -5.96 -6.05 -27.04
CA LEU A 190 -6.48 -6.96 -28.02
C LEU A 190 -6.67 -8.28 -27.30
N LYS A 191 -7.89 -8.82 -27.38
CA LYS A 191 -8.05 -10.27 -27.47
C LYS A 191 -7.26 -10.71 -28.70
N MET A 192 -5.93 -10.81 -28.55
CA MET A 192 -5.15 -11.58 -29.47
C MET A 192 -5.61 -12.99 -29.20
N SER A 193 -6.27 -13.63 -30.16
CA SER A 193 -6.33 -15.09 -30.16
C SER A 193 -4.89 -15.59 -30.17
N ILE A 194 -4.36 -15.89 -28.99
CA ILE A 194 -3.02 -16.45 -28.85
C ILE A 194 -3.19 -17.93 -29.21
N ASN A 195 -2.84 -18.28 -30.45
CA ASN A 195 -2.76 -19.66 -30.92
C ASN A 195 -1.59 -20.44 -30.29
N ASN A 196 -0.93 -19.90 -29.27
CA ASN A 196 0.25 -20.45 -28.60
C ASN A 196 0.01 -20.57 -27.09
N GLN A 197 -0.94 -21.41 -26.68
CA GLN A 197 -1.02 -21.82 -25.28
C GLN A 197 0.28 -22.54 -24.88
N ILE A 198 0.79 -22.24 -23.69
CA ILE A 198 2.00 -22.82 -23.11
C ILE A 198 1.56 -23.83 -22.05
N SER A 199 1.43 -25.09 -22.45
CA SER A 199 0.90 -26.17 -21.59
C SER A 199 1.92 -26.73 -20.60
N ASP A 200 3.22 -26.49 -20.79
CA ASP A 200 4.32 -27.03 -19.97
C ASP A 200 4.76 -26.08 -18.83
N CYS A 201 4.01 -25.00 -18.60
CA CYS A 201 4.32 -24.07 -17.51
C CYS A 201 4.11 -24.70 -16.13
N PHE A 202 3.17 -25.63 -16.01
CA PHE A 202 2.78 -26.25 -14.73
C PHE A 202 2.65 -27.77 -14.83
N THR A 203 2.87 -28.42 -13.70
CA THR A 203 2.55 -29.83 -13.45
C THR A 203 1.34 -29.94 -12.53
N ILE A 204 0.72 -31.12 -12.46
CA ILE A 204 -0.38 -31.37 -11.53
C ILE A 204 0.03 -31.17 -10.06
N GLU A 205 1.30 -31.39 -9.73
CA GLU A 205 1.83 -31.25 -8.38
C GLU A 205 1.98 -29.79 -7.94
N ASP A 206 1.96 -28.84 -8.89
CA ASP A 206 2.03 -27.40 -8.59
C ASP A 206 0.71 -26.86 -8.03
N PHE A 207 -0.39 -27.62 -8.12
CA PHE A 207 -1.72 -27.20 -7.67
C PHE A 207 -2.20 -27.97 -6.45
N ALA A 208 -2.91 -27.27 -5.56
CA ALA A 208 -3.72 -27.85 -4.50
C ALA A 208 -5.20 -27.80 -4.86
N LYS A 209 -5.95 -28.86 -4.53
CA LYS A 209 -7.41 -28.89 -4.71
C LYS A 209 -8.09 -28.15 -3.56
N CYS A 210 -8.76 -27.06 -3.87
CA CYS A 210 -9.42 -26.15 -2.95
C CYS A 210 -10.89 -26.03 -3.35
N GLY A 211 -11.75 -26.88 -2.80
CA GLY A 211 -13.14 -27.01 -3.27
C GLY A 211 -13.20 -27.44 -4.74
N GLU A 212 -13.84 -26.60 -5.56
CA GLU A 212 -13.96 -26.76 -7.02
C GLU A 212 -12.79 -26.14 -7.80
N LEU A 213 -11.82 -25.52 -7.12
CA LEU A 213 -10.68 -24.86 -7.74
C LEU A 213 -9.40 -25.68 -7.55
N PHE A 214 -8.48 -25.52 -8.49
CA PHE A 214 -7.09 -25.95 -8.35
C PHE A 214 -6.24 -24.69 -8.28
N ILE A 215 -5.69 -24.39 -7.10
CA ILE A 215 -4.93 -23.16 -6.84
C ILE A 215 -3.45 -23.50 -6.80
N SER A 216 -2.60 -22.68 -7.43
CA SER A 216 -1.15 -22.89 -7.36
C SER A 216 -0.71 -22.85 -5.89
N LYS A 217 0.02 -23.89 -5.46
CA LYS A 217 0.44 -24.06 -4.07
C LYS A 217 1.25 -22.86 -3.58
N THR A 218 1.99 -22.23 -4.47
CA THR A 218 2.80 -21.04 -4.21
C THR A 218 2.36 -19.88 -5.12
N MET A 219 2.90 -18.70 -4.86
CA MET A 219 2.99 -17.64 -5.88
C MET A 219 3.76 -18.15 -7.11
N ILE A 220 3.53 -17.50 -8.25
CA ILE A 220 4.29 -17.77 -9.47
C ILE A 220 5.75 -17.43 -9.23
N THR A 221 6.65 -18.36 -9.55
CA THR A 221 8.10 -18.16 -9.36
C THR A 221 8.73 -17.48 -10.57
N ASN A 222 9.93 -16.94 -10.39
CA ASN A 222 10.76 -16.42 -11.47
C ASN A 222 10.99 -17.46 -12.59
N GLU A 223 11.23 -18.72 -12.23
CA GLU A 223 11.40 -19.80 -13.21
C GLU A 223 10.12 -20.03 -14.03
N GLN A 224 8.97 -20.14 -13.38
CA GLN A 224 7.67 -20.32 -14.05
C GLN A 224 7.36 -19.13 -14.95
N TYR A 225 7.57 -17.90 -14.46
CA TYR A 225 7.34 -16.68 -15.23
C TYR A 225 8.24 -16.61 -16.48
N LYS A 226 9.51 -17.01 -16.37
CA LYS A 226 10.47 -17.04 -17.49
C LYS A 226 10.11 -18.07 -18.57
N ARG A 227 9.31 -19.10 -18.26
CA ARG A 227 8.78 -20.02 -19.29
C ARG A 227 7.87 -19.30 -20.27
N VAL A 228 7.14 -18.29 -19.82
CA VAL A 228 6.27 -17.44 -20.65
C VAL A 228 7.04 -16.24 -21.21
N PHE A 229 7.65 -15.44 -20.33
CA PHE A 229 8.38 -14.23 -20.70
C PHE A 229 9.88 -14.52 -20.79
N LYS A 230 10.34 -14.97 -21.97
CA LYS A 230 11.74 -15.41 -22.17
C LYS A 230 12.80 -14.35 -21.85
N ASN A 231 12.43 -13.07 -21.93
CA ASN A 231 13.30 -11.95 -21.60
C ASN A 231 13.35 -11.63 -20.10
N HIS A 232 12.53 -12.28 -19.26
CA HIS A 232 12.55 -12.12 -17.81
C HIS A 232 13.92 -12.48 -17.25
N GLN A 233 14.46 -11.57 -16.42
CA GLN A 233 15.76 -11.72 -15.78
C GLN A 233 15.58 -11.78 -14.27
N TYR A 234 16.36 -12.65 -13.65
CA TYR A 234 16.48 -12.82 -12.20
C TYR A 234 17.90 -13.31 -11.91
N ASN A 235 18.39 -13.13 -10.68
CA ASN A 235 19.74 -13.55 -10.34
C ASN A 235 19.84 -15.08 -10.21
N ILE A 236 21.03 -15.65 -10.46
CA ILE A 236 21.27 -17.08 -10.24
C ILE A 236 20.96 -17.42 -8.77
N GLY A 237 20.14 -18.46 -8.55
CA GLY A 237 19.65 -18.85 -7.22
C GLY A 237 18.29 -18.25 -6.84
N GLU A 238 17.72 -17.37 -7.67
CA GLU A 238 16.39 -16.78 -7.47
C GLU A 238 15.26 -17.48 -8.24
N GLU A 239 15.51 -18.68 -8.79
CA GLU A 239 14.55 -19.43 -9.62
C GLU A 239 13.21 -19.65 -8.89
N LYS A 240 13.30 -19.97 -7.60
CA LYS A 240 12.16 -20.26 -6.72
C LYS A 240 11.65 -19.05 -5.94
N PHE A 241 12.16 -17.84 -6.20
CA PHE A 241 11.59 -16.65 -5.60
C PHE A 241 10.29 -16.27 -6.32
N PRO A 242 9.30 -15.68 -5.62
CA PRO A 242 8.14 -15.10 -6.26
C PRO A 242 8.56 -14.12 -7.35
N VAL A 243 7.91 -14.18 -8.52
CA VAL A 243 8.03 -13.10 -9.49
C VAL A 243 7.35 -11.85 -8.92
N VAL A 244 8.09 -10.74 -8.94
CA VAL A 244 7.64 -9.42 -8.46
C VAL A 244 8.03 -8.34 -9.48
N ASN A 245 7.71 -7.08 -9.22
CA ASN A 245 7.87 -5.97 -10.17
C ASN A 245 7.09 -6.19 -11.48
N ILE A 246 5.91 -6.80 -11.38
CA ILE A 246 5.01 -7.04 -12.51
C ILE A 246 3.71 -6.28 -12.31
N THR A 247 3.15 -5.83 -13.42
CA THR A 247 1.84 -5.18 -13.48
C THR A 247 0.71 -6.20 -13.46
N TRP A 248 -0.52 -5.74 -13.16
CA TRP A 248 -1.70 -6.58 -13.26
C TRP A 248 -1.92 -7.10 -14.69
N TYR A 249 -1.59 -6.29 -15.70
CA TYR A 249 -1.70 -6.67 -17.10
C TYR A 249 -0.75 -7.81 -17.48
N GLU A 250 0.48 -7.80 -16.96
CA GLU A 250 1.43 -8.90 -17.13
C GLU A 250 0.93 -10.19 -16.46
N ALA A 251 0.40 -10.09 -15.24
CA ALA A 251 -0.20 -11.23 -14.54
C ALA A 251 -1.39 -11.82 -15.31
N GLN A 252 -2.26 -10.97 -15.86
CA GLN A 252 -3.39 -11.41 -16.71
C GLN A 252 -2.93 -12.07 -18.01
N TYR A 253 -1.92 -11.49 -18.68
CA TYR A 253 -1.38 -12.07 -19.89
C TYR A 253 -0.73 -13.44 -19.62
N PHE A 254 -0.01 -13.57 -18.50
CA PHE A 254 0.51 -14.86 -18.04
C PHE A 254 -0.62 -15.88 -17.87
N CYS A 255 -1.74 -15.48 -17.27
CA CYS A 255 -2.90 -16.35 -17.09
C CYS A 255 -3.49 -16.81 -18.42
N GLU A 256 -3.67 -15.88 -19.37
CA GLU A 256 -4.23 -16.16 -20.69
C GLU A 256 -3.40 -17.20 -21.47
N VAL A 257 -2.08 -17.07 -21.47
CA VAL A 257 -1.20 -17.99 -22.23
C VAL A 257 -0.96 -19.32 -21.54
N THR A 258 -1.22 -19.44 -20.23
CA THR A 258 -1.03 -20.68 -19.46
C THR A 258 -2.32 -21.44 -19.17
N ASP A 259 -3.44 -20.97 -19.73
CA ASP A 259 -4.79 -21.47 -19.45
C ASP A 259 -5.07 -21.53 -17.93
N THR A 260 -4.84 -20.39 -17.28
CA THR A 260 -5.11 -20.19 -15.86
C THR A 260 -5.91 -18.90 -15.66
N GLU A 261 -6.36 -18.64 -14.44
CA GLU A 261 -7.04 -17.40 -14.04
C GLU A 261 -6.34 -16.82 -12.80
N LEU A 262 -6.37 -15.50 -12.62
CA LEU A 262 -6.11 -14.93 -11.29
C LEU A 262 -7.26 -15.30 -10.34
N LEU A 263 -6.97 -15.44 -9.05
CA LEU A 263 -8.01 -15.58 -8.03
C LEU A 263 -8.77 -14.27 -7.90
N THR A 264 -10.08 -14.34 -7.68
CA THR A 264 -10.82 -13.16 -7.20
C THR A 264 -10.39 -12.85 -5.77
N LYS A 265 -10.68 -11.63 -5.31
CA LYS A 265 -10.47 -11.26 -3.90
C LYS A 265 -11.16 -12.27 -2.97
N GLU A 266 -12.41 -12.61 -3.27
CA GLU A 266 -13.25 -13.48 -2.45
C GLU A 266 -12.72 -14.92 -2.42
N GLU A 267 -12.24 -15.44 -3.55
CA GLU A 267 -11.60 -16.76 -3.59
C GLU A 267 -10.30 -16.77 -2.80
N TRP A 268 -9.49 -15.72 -2.93
CA TRP A 268 -8.27 -15.57 -2.16
C TRP A 268 -8.57 -15.58 -0.66
N GLU A 269 -9.57 -14.81 -0.22
CA GLU A 269 -10.02 -14.74 1.18
C GLU A 269 -10.57 -16.06 1.70
N LEU A 270 -11.27 -16.82 0.83
CA LEU A 270 -11.85 -18.10 1.19
C LEU A 270 -10.80 -19.15 1.54
N TYR A 271 -9.66 -19.13 0.85
CA TYR A 271 -8.59 -20.11 1.02
C TYR A 271 -7.37 -19.58 1.78
N ALA A 272 -7.42 -18.35 2.30
CA ALA A 272 -6.44 -17.82 3.23
C ALA A 272 -6.77 -18.21 4.67
N ASP A 273 -5.74 -18.43 5.49
CA ASP A 273 -5.94 -18.66 6.92
C ASP A 273 -6.28 -17.36 7.66
N ASP A 274 -6.93 -17.51 8.83
CA ASP A 274 -7.26 -16.42 9.74
C ASP A 274 -6.68 -16.71 11.12
N GLN A 275 -5.35 -16.82 11.20
CA GLN A 275 -4.66 -17.16 12.46
C GLN A 275 -4.36 -15.93 13.34
N LEU A 276 -4.70 -14.73 12.87
CA LEU A 276 -4.47 -13.49 13.59
C LEU A 276 -5.75 -13.07 14.31
N ASP A 277 -5.72 -13.05 15.65
CA ASP A 277 -6.78 -12.42 16.43
C ASP A 277 -6.82 -10.91 16.06
N PRO A 278 -7.98 -10.37 15.65
CA PRO A 278 -8.11 -8.93 15.36
C PRO A 278 -7.80 -8.03 16.56
N PHE A 279 -7.83 -8.56 17.78
CA PHE A 279 -7.53 -7.86 19.03
C PHE A 279 -6.11 -8.12 19.56
N ASP A 280 -5.35 -9.02 18.94
CA ASP A 280 -3.94 -9.25 19.28
C ASP A 280 -3.04 -8.27 18.49
N TYR A 281 -2.48 -7.33 19.24
CA TYR A 281 -1.53 -6.32 18.77
C TYR A 281 -0.14 -6.54 19.36
N GLU A 282 0.10 -7.67 20.04
CA GLU A 282 1.39 -7.92 20.70
C GLU A 282 2.48 -8.28 19.70
N HIS A 283 2.17 -8.37 18.39
CA HIS A 283 3.13 -8.62 17.32
C HIS A 283 3.95 -9.90 17.58
N HIS A 284 3.37 -10.88 18.29
CA HIS A 284 4.02 -12.12 18.69
C HIS A 284 3.05 -13.29 18.60
N ASN A 285 2.59 -13.59 17.39
CA ASN A 285 1.74 -14.74 17.14
C ASN A 285 2.57 -15.90 16.59
N GLU A 286 2.93 -16.85 17.47
CA GLU A 286 3.74 -18.01 17.10
C GLU A 286 3.10 -18.89 16.02
N ALA A 287 1.77 -18.92 15.94
CA ALA A 287 1.05 -19.69 14.93
C ALA A 287 1.20 -19.01 13.57
N PHE A 288 1.03 -17.69 13.53
CA PHE A 288 1.22 -16.88 12.33
C PHE A 288 2.67 -16.94 11.80
N MET A 289 3.67 -16.87 12.68
CA MET A 289 5.09 -16.98 12.29
C MET A 289 5.44 -18.32 11.61
N LYS A 290 4.64 -19.38 11.80
CA LYS A 290 4.86 -20.70 11.17
C LYS A 290 4.34 -20.78 9.75
N VAL A 291 3.47 -19.85 9.34
CA VAL A 291 2.77 -19.86 8.04
C VAL A 291 3.00 -18.60 7.21
N ALA A 292 3.48 -17.51 7.82
CA ALA A 292 3.59 -16.21 7.17
C ALA A 292 4.99 -15.59 7.24
N LEU A 293 5.43 -14.95 6.14
CA LEU A 293 6.70 -14.23 6.03
C LEU A 293 6.48 -12.72 5.97
N TYR A 294 6.75 -12.00 7.04
CA TYR A 294 6.40 -10.59 7.16
C TYR A 294 7.51 -9.83 7.90
N SER A 295 7.30 -8.55 8.21
CA SER A 295 8.37 -7.64 8.66
C SER A 295 9.22 -8.12 9.83
N GLU A 296 8.67 -8.98 10.71
CA GLU A 296 9.36 -9.43 11.92
C GLU A 296 10.23 -10.68 11.71
N ASN A 297 9.91 -11.53 10.73
CA ASN A 297 10.63 -12.79 10.49
C ASN A 297 11.29 -12.88 9.10
N SER A 298 11.00 -11.96 8.18
CA SER A 298 11.54 -11.97 6.82
C SER A 298 12.96 -11.43 6.71
N LYS A 299 13.43 -10.69 7.73
CA LYS A 299 14.67 -9.89 7.69
C LYS A 299 14.67 -8.85 6.57
N ASN A 300 13.50 -8.29 6.24
CA ASN A 300 13.33 -7.30 5.17
C ASN A 300 13.74 -7.82 3.77
N GLN A 301 13.60 -9.12 3.54
CA GLN A 301 13.98 -9.78 2.29
C GLN A 301 12.84 -10.61 1.73
N LEU A 302 12.65 -10.53 0.41
CA LEU A 302 11.89 -11.53 -0.33
C LEU A 302 12.57 -12.88 -0.14
N GLN A 303 11.81 -13.96 -0.01
CA GLN A 303 12.37 -15.31 0.12
C GLN A 303 11.82 -16.25 -0.95
N GLN A 304 12.49 -17.39 -1.11
CA GLN A 304 11.97 -18.49 -1.92
C GLN A 304 10.56 -18.87 -1.44
N VAL A 305 9.71 -19.29 -2.36
CA VAL A 305 8.38 -19.81 -2.04
C VAL A 305 8.49 -21.08 -1.19
N ALA A 306 7.46 -21.34 -0.39
CA ALA A 306 7.30 -22.56 0.40
C ALA A 306 8.45 -22.83 1.41
N THR A 307 8.98 -21.78 2.04
CA THR A 307 9.97 -21.90 3.13
C THR A 307 9.35 -22.13 4.51
N LEU A 308 8.06 -21.81 4.65
CA LEU A 308 7.25 -22.02 5.86
C LEU A 308 6.19 -23.12 5.64
N LYS A 309 5.36 -23.38 6.66
CA LYS A 309 4.29 -24.39 6.56
C LYS A 309 3.16 -23.89 5.64
N PRO A 310 2.52 -24.79 4.88
CA PRO A 310 1.30 -24.44 4.18
C PRO A 310 0.15 -24.27 5.17
N ASN A 311 -0.92 -23.62 4.71
CA ASN A 311 -2.19 -23.62 5.39
C ASN A 311 -2.93 -24.96 5.27
N GLN A 312 -4.12 -25.06 5.85
CA GLN A 312 -4.95 -26.29 5.82
C GLN A 312 -5.35 -26.76 4.41
N TYR A 313 -5.28 -25.89 3.40
CA TYR A 313 -5.57 -26.20 2.01
C TYR A 313 -4.33 -26.63 1.21
N GLY A 314 -3.14 -26.65 1.84
CA GLY A 314 -1.88 -26.95 1.16
C GLY A 314 -1.30 -25.76 0.39
N LEU A 315 -1.76 -24.54 0.66
CA LEU A 315 -1.26 -23.31 0.06
C LEU A 315 -0.19 -22.67 0.95
N TYR A 316 0.93 -22.30 0.34
CA TYR A 316 2.05 -21.61 0.97
C TYR A 316 1.99 -20.12 0.66
N ASP A 317 2.62 -19.33 1.53
CA ASP A 317 2.83 -17.89 1.34
C ASP A 317 1.54 -17.09 1.08
N MET A 318 0.37 -17.59 1.52
CA MET A 318 -0.88 -16.83 1.42
C MET A 318 -0.85 -15.58 2.31
N GLN A 319 0.03 -15.52 3.32
CA GLN A 319 0.16 -14.36 4.19
C GLN A 319 1.64 -13.97 4.23
N GLY A 320 1.97 -12.79 3.73
CA GLY A 320 3.34 -12.31 3.61
C GLY A 320 4.06 -12.77 2.34
N ASN A 321 5.39 -12.73 2.38
CA ASN A 321 6.32 -12.89 1.28
C ASN A 321 6.12 -11.82 0.19
N ALA A 322 5.07 -11.86 -0.63
CA ALA A 322 4.74 -10.75 -1.52
C ALA A 322 3.22 -10.54 -1.60
N TRP A 323 2.81 -9.29 -1.85
CA TRP A 323 1.44 -8.98 -2.19
C TRP A 323 1.05 -9.71 -3.47
N GLU A 324 -0.21 -10.12 -3.59
CA GLU A 324 -0.69 -10.87 -4.74
C GLU A 324 -1.79 -10.11 -5.48
N TRP A 325 -1.63 -9.91 -6.79
CA TRP A 325 -2.69 -9.39 -7.66
C TRP A 325 -3.91 -10.32 -7.71
N CYS A 326 -5.10 -9.75 -7.55
CA CYS A 326 -6.37 -10.44 -7.76
C CYS A 326 -7.00 -10.10 -9.12
N ALA A 327 -7.90 -10.96 -9.57
CA ALA A 327 -8.76 -10.73 -10.72
C ALA A 327 -9.62 -9.46 -10.52
N CYS A 328 -9.82 -8.73 -11.61
CA CYS A 328 -10.70 -7.57 -11.65
C CYS A 328 -11.58 -7.65 -12.89
N PHE A 329 -12.87 -7.95 -12.70
CA PHE A 329 -13.82 -8.15 -13.81
C PHE A 329 -14.39 -6.85 -14.38
N GLU A 330 -14.22 -5.74 -13.67
CA GLU A 330 -14.67 -4.44 -14.15
C GLU A 330 -13.64 -3.87 -15.13
N SER A 331 -13.93 -3.99 -16.44
CA SER A 331 -13.07 -3.45 -17.50
C SER A 331 -12.92 -1.93 -17.47
N LYS A 332 -13.78 -1.23 -16.73
CA LYS A 332 -13.79 0.24 -16.62
C LYS A 332 -13.00 0.76 -15.42
N THR A 333 -12.49 -0.12 -14.55
CA THR A 333 -11.66 0.30 -13.42
C THR A 333 -10.18 0.24 -13.82
N GLU A 334 -9.43 1.25 -13.41
CA GLU A 334 -7.97 1.29 -13.59
C GLU A 334 -7.22 0.64 -12.40
N VAL A 335 -7.95 0.14 -11.41
CA VAL A 335 -7.41 -0.43 -10.18
C VAL A 335 -7.79 -1.90 -10.04
N ALA A 336 -6.95 -2.68 -9.36
CA ALA A 336 -7.23 -4.06 -8.97
C ALA A 336 -6.87 -4.27 -7.49
N ASN A 337 -7.54 -5.23 -6.86
CA ASN A 337 -7.23 -5.63 -5.49
C ASN A 337 -5.89 -6.39 -5.47
N THR A 338 -5.17 -6.19 -4.37
CA THR A 338 -4.01 -6.95 -3.96
C THR A 338 -4.21 -7.45 -2.54
N LYS A 339 -3.71 -8.65 -2.24
CA LYS A 339 -3.95 -9.35 -0.96
C LYS A 339 -2.65 -9.92 -0.40
N GLY A 340 -2.71 -10.35 0.87
CA GLY A 340 -1.67 -11.18 1.50
C GLY A 340 -0.63 -10.44 2.32
N GLY A 341 -0.35 -9.16 2.06
CA GLY A 341 0.84 -8.53 2.64
C GLY A 341 2.13 -9.02 1.99
N SER A 342 3.27 -8.55 2.48
CA SER A 342 4.58 -8.90 1.94
C SER A 342 5.62 -9.10 3.03
N TYR A 343 6.86 -9.45 2.64
CA TYR A 343 8.00 -9.50 3.54
C TYR A 343 8.29 -8.17 4.25
N PHE A 344 7.77 -7.04 3.75
CA PHE A 344 7.82 -5.77 4.46
C PHE A 344 6.62 -5.52 5.36
N ALA A 345 5.49 -6.16 5.14
CA ALA A 345 4.22 -5.85 5.77
C ALA A 345 4.21 -6.14 7.27
N PHE A 346 3.46 -5.33 8.01
CA PHE A 346 3.11 -5.62 9.39
C PHE A 346 2.16 -6.82 9.46
N PRO A 347 2.05 -7.52 10.61
CA PRO A 347 1.09 -8.61 10.79
C PRO A 347 -0.33 -8.25 10.36
N GLU A 348 -0.81 -7.07 10.73
CA GLU A 348 -2.19 -6.64 10.46
C GLU A 348 -2.46 -6.50 8.97
N MET A 349 -1.46 -6.08 8.19
CA MET A 349 -1.53 -5.96 6.74
C MET A 349 -1.60 -7.32 6.04
N CYS A 350 -1.24 -8.40 6.72
CA CYS A 350 -1.27 -9.77 6.21
C CYS A 350 -2.58 -10.51 6.56
N ARG A 351 -3.50 -9.85 7.28
CA ARG A 351 -4.83 -10.42 7.57
C ARG A 351 -5.58 -10.64 6.27
N LYS A 352 -6.34 -11.74 6.20
CA LYS A 352 -7.03 -12.08 4.96
C LYS A 352 -8.07 -11.04 4.54
N THR A 353 -8.64 -10.30 5.48
CA THR A 353 -9.66 -9.27 5.24
C THR A 353 -9.09 -7.92 4.79
N VAL A 354 -7.76 -7.73 4.82
CA VAL A 354 -7.16 -6.48 4.37
C VAL A 354 -7.17 -6.44 2.85
N ASP A 355 -7.77 -5.38 2.32
CA ASP A 355 -7.76 -5.05 0.90
C ASP A 355 -6.78 -3.92 0.64
N GLN A 356 -5.96 -4.09 -0.39
CA GLN A 356 -5.14 -3.01 -0.92
C GLN A 356 -5.44 -2.84 -2.40
N LEU A 357 -5.91 -1.66 -2.79
CA LEU A 357 -6.14 -1.32 -4.19
C LEU A 357 -4.90 -0.63 -4.76
N GLU A 358 -4.48 -1.11 -5.92
CA GLU A 358 -3.36 -0.56 -6.68
C GLU A 358 -3.80 -0.33 -8.13
N ASP A 359 -3.22 0.67 -8.79
CA ASP A 359 -3.43 0.89 -10.23
C ASP A 359 -2.93 -0.33 -11.02
N LYS A 360 -3.64 -0.78 -12.05
CA LYS A 360 -3.34 -2.01 -12.80
C LYS A 360 -1.97 -1.97 -13.51
N ASP A 361 -1.47 -0.78 -13.82
CA ASP A 361 -0.13 -0.53 -14.37
C ASP A 361 0.91 -0.20 -13.28
N TYR A 362 0.57 -0.32 -11.99
CA TYR A 362 1.53 -0.25 -10.89
C TYR A 362 2.34 -1.54 -10.77
N PHE A 363 3.53 -1.44 -10.22
CA PHE A 363 4.40 -2.58 -9.94
C PHE A 363 5.31 -2.24 -8.75
N ALA A 364 5.69 -3.26 -8.00
CA ALA A 364 6.57 -3.13 -6.84
C ALA A 364 7.38 -4.40 -6.58
N ARG A 365 8.51 -4.27 -5.89
CA ARG A 365 9.49 -5.33 -5.57
C ARG A 365 8.99 -6.41 -4.59
N ASP A 366 7.74 -6.33 -4.21
CA ASP A 366 7.05 -7.18 -3.25
C ASP A 366 5.58 -7.32 -3.68
N LEU A 367 5.30 -7.20 -4.98
CA LEU A 367 3.99 -7.39 -5.61
C LEU A 367 4.13 -8.39 -6.77
N GLY A 368 3.56 -9.57 -6.56
CA GLY A 368 3.49 -10.68 -7.51
C GLY A 368 2.06 -11.15 -7.68
N PHE A 369 1.88 -12.45 -7.92
CA PHE A 369 0.57 -13.05 -8.12
C PHE A 369 0.62 -14.58 -7.97
N ARG A 370 -0.57 -15.18 -7.84
CA ARG A 370 -0.79 -16.62 -7.95
C ARG A 370 -1.95 -16.90 -8.89
N VAL A 371 -2.09 -18.16 -9.31
CA VAL A 371 -3.08 -18.55 -10.32
C VAL A 371 -3.97 -19.70 -9.84
N LYS A 372 -5.12 -19.83 -10.48
CA LYS A 372 -6.05 -20.95 -10.32
C LYS A 372 -6.42 -21.57 -11.67
N ARG A 373 -6.98 -22.77 -11.61
CA ARG A 373 -7.69 -23.45 -12.70
C ARG A 373 -9.01 -24.00 -12.19
N ARG A 374 -9.96 -24.19 -13.10
CA ARG A 374 -11.23 -24.90 -12.82
C ARG A 374 -11.17 -26.38 -13.17
N ASN A 375 -10.30 -26.76 -14.11
CA ASN A 375 -10.03 -28.14 -14.52
C ASN A 375 -8.51 -28.35 -14.58
N VAL A 376 -8.02 -29.56 -14.27
CA VAL A 376 -6.60 -29.92 -14.38
C VAL A 376 -6.30 -30.55 -15.72
#